data_AF-A0A8T4WS66-F1
#
_entry.id   AF-A0A8T4WS66-F1
#
_cell.length_a   1.000
_cell.length_b   1.000
_cell.length_c   1.000
_cell.angle_alpha   90.00
_cell.angle_beta   90.00
_cell.angle_gamma   90.00
#
_symmetry.space_group_name_H-M   'P 1'
#
loop_
_entity.id
_entity.type
_entity.pdbx_description
1 polymer ?
#
loop_
_entity_poly.entity_id
_entity_poly.type
_entity_poly.pdbx_seq_one_letter_code
_entity_poly.pdbx_strand_id
1 'polypeptide(L)'
;MRNINDSDEAVVGIVITVLLIGLALSIVVMVNTAFVPQWLEEIEAAHMEDVSGQFAQLKYATDIQSTLKQRTAISSSVTLGINNLPILSKGRTYGSLSIQENECSITIENETDSWDFDVGNIKFSSGNSYFVRQDYILESGTLIVSQPPNSMMIGKPMFLA
;
A
#
# COMPACT_ATOMS: atom_id res chain seq x y z
N MET A 1 -45.40 53.11 -24.44
CA MET A 1 -43.93 53.13 -24.58
C MET A 1 -43.34 52.34 -23.43
N ARG A 2 -42.82 51.14 -23.70
CA ARG A 2 -42.28 50.21 -22.69
C ARG A 2 -40.79 50.48 -22.57
N ASN A 3 -40.37 50.97 -21.40
CA ASN A 3 -39.00 51.42 -21.14
C ASN A 3 -38.00 50.27 -21.35
N ILE A 4 -36.87 50.60 -21.98
CA ILE A 4 -35.78 49.69 -22.36
C ILE A 4 -34.71 49.65 -21.25
N ASN A 5 -35.01 50.16 -20.05
CA ASN A 5 -34.07 50.29 -18.93
C ASN A 5 -33.96 49.04 -18.04
N ASP A 6 -34.57 47.92 -18.43
CA ASP A 6 -34.45 46.61 -17.74
C ASP A 6 -33.14 45.86 -18.09
N SER A 7 -32.30 46.45 -18.95
CA SER A 7 -31.06 45.84 -19.41
C SER A 7 -30.00 45.73 -18.31
N ASP A 8 -29.88 46.74 -17.45
CA ASP A 8 -28.80 46.78 -16.45
C ASP A 8 -29.04 45.79 -15.30
N GLU A 9 -30.29 45.61 -14.87
CA GLU A 9 -30.65 44.63 -13.84
C GLU A 9 -30.50 43.19 -14.34
N ALA A 10 -30.90 42.93 -15.59
CA ALA A 10 -30.68 41.64 -16.24
C ALA A 10 -29.18 41.32 -16.43
N VAL A 11 -28.37 42.32 -16.80
CA VAL A 11 -26.92 42.17 -16.95
C VAL A 11 -26.25 41.87 -15.60
N VAL A 12 -26.64 42.55 -14.53
CA VAL A 12 -26.11 42.29 -13.18
C VAL A 12 -26.46 40.88 -12.70
N GLY A 13 -27.68 40.39 -12.93
CA GLY A 13 -28.09 39.03 -12.59
C GLY A 13 -27.27 37.94 -13.30
N ILE A 14 -26.94 38.15 -14.58
CA ILE A 14 -26.09 37.24 -15.35
C ILE A 14 -24.67 37.23 -14.80
N VAL A 15 -24.09 38.40 -14.52
CA VAL A 15 -22.72 38.52 -13.99
C VAL A 15 -22.57 37.82 -12.64
N ILE A 16 -23.53 38.00 -11.72
CA ILE A 16 -23.54 37.32 -10.42
C ILE A 16 -23.60 35.80 -10.59
N THR A 17 -24.46 35.32 -11.49
CA THR A 17 -24.62 33.88 -11.73
C THR A 17 -23.35 33.26 -12.30
N VAL A 18 -22.71 33.93 -13.27
CA VAL A 18 -21.44 33.46 -13.85
C VAL A 18 -20.33 33.43 -12.79
N LEU A 19 -20.25 34.44 -11.92
CA LEU A 19 -19.31 34.47 -10.80
C LEU A 19 -19.53 33.32 -9.81
N LEU A 20 -20.78 33.03 -9.45
CA LEU A 20 -21.10 31.92 -8.53
C LEU A 20 -20.77 30.56 -9.13
N ILE A 21 -21.06 30.35 -10.42
CA ILE A 21 -20.68 29.11 -11.12
C ILE A 21 -19.16 28.99 -11.19
N GLY A 22 -18.45 30.07 -11.50
CA GLY A 22 -16.98 30.11 -11.51
C GLY A 22 -16.39 29.75 -10.15
N LEU A 23 -16.94 30.29 -9.06
CA LEU A 23 -16.54 29.96 -7.70
C LEU A 23 -16.81 28.49 -7.36
N ALA A 24 -18.00 27.97 -7.68
CA ALA A 24 -18.36 26.58 -7.43
C ALA A 24 -17.42 25.61 -8.18
N LEU A 25 -17.15 25.89 -9.45
CA LEU A 25 -16.20 25.11 -10.26
C LEU A 25 -14.78 25.16 -9.66
N SER A 26 -14.33 26.34 -9.20
CA SER A 26 -13.01 26.49 -8.58
C SER A 26 -12.87 25.60 -7.33
N ILE A 27 -13.90 25.55 -6.47
CA ILE A 27 -13.90 24.69 -5.28
C ILE A 27 -13.86 23.21 -5.69
N VAL A 28 -14.68 22.79 -6.66
CA VAL A 28 -14.70 21.39 -7.13
C VAL A 28 -13.34 20.98 -7.70
N VAL A 29 -12.68 21.87 -8.45
CA VAL A 29 -11.34 21.63 -8.97
C VAL A 29 -10.35 21.48 -7.82
N MET A 30 -10.36 22.40 -6.84
CA MET A 30 -9.48 22.33 -5.68
C MET A 30 -9.64 21.03 -4.89
N VAL A 31 -10.87 20.59 -4.64
CA VAL A 31 -11.15 19.33 -3.95
C VAL A 31 -10.53 18.15 -4.70
N ASN A 32 -10.76 18.06 -6.00
CA ASN A 32 -10.25 16.94 -6.81
C ASN A 32 -8.73 16.95 -6.99
N THR A 33 -8.08 18.11 -6.98
CA THR A 33 -6.63 18.21 -7.23
C THR A 33 -5.77 18.20 -5.97
N ALA A 34 -6.27 18.73 -4.86
CA ALA A 34 -5.49 18.85 -3.63
C ALA A 34 -5.91 17.83 -2.57
N PHE A 35 -7.21 17.72 -2.27
CA PHE A 35 -7.68 16.92 -1.14
C PHE A 35 -7.82 15.44 -1.48
N VAL A 36 -8.33 15.12 -2.66
CA VAL A 36 -8.52 13.73 -3.09
C VAL A 36 -7.21 12.93 -3.08
N PRO A 37 -6.10 13.41 -3.66
CA PRO A 37 -4.83 12.68 -3.60
C PRO A 37 -4.32 12.46 -2.18
N GLN A 38 -4.46 13.46 -1.30
CA GLN A 38 -4.02 13.36 0.10
C GLN A 38 -4.81 12.30 0.87
N TRP A 39 -6.13 12.25 0.70
CA TRP A 39 -6.94 11.22 1.32
C TRP A 39 -6.59 9.81 0.82
N LEU A 40 -6.27 9.68 -0.47
CA LEU A 40 -5.87 8.39 -1.04
C LEU A 40 -4.49 7.96 -0.52
N GLU A 41 -3.54 8.88 -0.39
CA GLU A 41 -2.23 8.62 0.23
C GLU A 41 -2.39 8.14 1.68
N GLU A 42 -3.25 8.77 2.48
CA GLU A 42 -3.49 8.38 3.87
C GLU A 42 -4.12 6.98 3.98
N ILE A 43 -5.08 6.67 3.10
CA ILE A 43 -5.71 5.34 3.07
C ILE A 43 -4.70 4.27 2.64
N GLU A 44 -3.88 4.53 1.62
CA GLU A 44 -2.83 3.60 1.20
C GLU A 44 -1.76 3.42 2.29
N ALA A 45 -1.37 4.48 2.99
CA ALA A 45 -0.43 4.41 4.11
C ALA A 45 -0.98 3.54 5.26
N ALA A 46 -2.24 3.77 5.67
CA ALA A 46 -2.90 2.98 6.70
C ALA A 46 -3.03 1.50 6.29
N HIS A 47 -3.36 1.23 5.03
CA HIS A 47 -3.39 -0.13 4.50
C HIS A 47 -2.03 -0.83 4.62
N MET A 48 -0.94 -0.10 4.34
CA MET A 48 0.39 -0.69 4.46
C MET A 48 0.80 -0.96 5.92
N GLU A 49 0.33 -0.15 6.87
CA GLU A 49 0.51 -0.42 8.29
C GLU A 49 -0.18 -1.72 8.72
N ASP A 50 -1.41 -1.95 8.24
CA ASP A 50 -2.14 -3.20 8.48
C ASP A 50 -1.37 -4.41 7.90
N VAL A 51 -0.88 -4.30 6.67
CA VAL A 51 -0.09 -5.36 6.01
C VAL A 51 1.20 -5.65 6.79
N SER A 52 1.89 -4.61 7.27
CA SER A 52 3.07 -4.75 8.12
C SER A 52 2.77 -5.56 9.39
N GLY A 53 1.66 -5.25 10.06
CA GLY A 53 1.19 -5.98 11.23
C GLY A 53 0.86 -7.45 10.93
N GLN A 54 0.21 -7.72 9.80
CA GLN A 54 -0.11 -9.08 9.35
C GLN A 54 1.13 -9.91 9.03
N PHE A 55 2.15 -9.31 8.40
CA PHE A 55 3.44 -9.95 8.15
C PHE A 55 4.24 -10.20 9.44
N ALA A 56 4.17 -9.28 10.41
CA ALA A 56 4.77 -9.49 11.73
C ALA A 56 4.13 -10.68 12.46
N GLN A 57 2.79 -10.82 12.39
CA GLN A 57 2.07 -11.97 12.95
C GLN A 57 2.44 -13.28 12.24
N LEU A 58 2.54 -13.25 10.90
CA LEU A 58 2.98 -14.40 10.12
C LEU A 58 4.41 -14.82 10.50
N LYS A 59 5.33 -13.85 10.62
CA LYS A 59 6.70 -14.10 11.09
C LYS A 59 6.70 -14.76 12.47
N TYR A 60 5.96 -14.20 13.42
CA TYR A 60 5.87 -14.73 14.78
C TYR A 60 5.36 -16.17 14.82
N ALA A 61 4.33 -16.49 14.05
CA ALA A 61 3.81 -17.86 13.95
C ALA A 61 4.85 -18.83 13.37
N THR A 62 5.56 -18.42 12.32
CA THR A 62 6.64 -19.20 11.70
C THR A 62 7.81 -19.40 12.67
N ASP A 63 8.22 -18.37 13.40
CA ASP A 63 9.30 -18.43 14.38
C ASP A 63 8.98 -19.42 15.53
N ILE A 64 7.74 -19.41 16.04
CA ILE A 64 7.29 -20.36 17.07
C ILE A 64 7.30 -21.79 16.53
N GLN A 65 6.81 -22.02 15.32
CA GLN A 65 6.82 -23.36 14.74
C GLN A 65 8.23 -23.89 14.50
N SER A 66 9.12 -23.04 14.02
CA SER A 66 10.54 -23.34 13.90
C SER A 66 11.15 -23.70 15.26
N THR A 67 10.82 -22.93 16.30
CA THR A 67 11.29 -23.15 17.68
C THR A 67 10.80 -24.47 18.27
N LEU A 68 9.51 -24.77 18.10
CA LEU A 68 8.91 -26.01 18.60
C LEU A 68 9.22 -27.22 17.71
N LYS A 69 9.85 -27.00 16.55
CA LYS A 69 10.07 -28.01 15.48
C LYS A 69 8.77 -28.73 15.09
N GLN A 70 7.63 -28.03 15.17
CA GLN A 70 6.31 -28.57 14.87
C GLN A 70 5.88 -28.16 13.45
N ARG A 71 5.37 -29.13 12.70
CA ARG A 71 4.86 -28.92 11.33
C ARG A 71 3.33 -28.79 11.33
N THR A 72 2.81 -27.85 12.10
CA THR A 72 1.36 -27.58 12.17
C THR A 72 0.97 -26.55 11.10
N ALA A 73 -0.29 -26.55 10.66
CA ALA A 73 -0.74 -25.54 9.71
C ALA A 73 -0.81 -24.16 10.38
N ILE A 74 -0.23 -23.13 9.73
CA ILE A 74 -0.39 -21.72 10.11
C ILE A 74 -1.49 -21.12 9.25
N SER A 75 -2.39 -20.35 9.85
CA SER A 75 -3.34 -19.52 9.14
C SER A 75 -3.07 -18.06 9.51
N SER A 76 -2.67 -17.24 8.53
CA SER A 76 -2.57 -15.78 8.66
C SER A 76 -3.31 -15.13 7.50
N SER A 77 -4.09 -14.09 7.79
CA SER A 77 -4.77 -13.29 6.77
C SER A 77 -3.89 -12.12 6.35
N VAL A 78 -3.72 -11.93 5.05
CA VAL A 78 -3.09 -10.74 4.48
C VAL A 78 -4.13 -9.98 3.66
N THR A 79 -4.34 -8.71 3.98
CA THR A 79 -5.21 -7.82 3.22
C THR A 79 -4.51 -7.44 1.93
N LEU A 80 -5.13 -7.71 0.79
CA LEU A 80 -4.51 -7.47 -0.52
C LEU A 80 -4.84 -6.12 -1.14
N GLY A 81 -5.66 -5.30 -0.51
CA GLY A 81 -6.01 -4.00 -1.07
C GLY A 81 -7.13 -3.35 -0.30
N ILE A 82 -7.49 -2.15 -0.77
CA ILE A 82 -8.49 -1.30 -0.16
C ILE A 82 -9.73 -1.21 -1.03
N ASN A 83 -10.89 -1.16 -0.38
CA ASN A 83 -12.14 -0.86 -1.03
C ASN A 83 -12.44 0.65 -0.89
N ASN A 84 -12.89 1.26 -1.98
CA ASN A 84 -12.94 2.71 -2.18
C ASN A 84 -13.85 3.49 -1.22
N LEU A 85 -13.56 4.80 -1.16
CA LEU A 85 -14.52 5.85 -0.80
C LEU A 85 -15.69 5.89 -1.82
N PRO A 86 -16.97 5.93 -1.40
CA PRO A 86 -18.13 5.79 -2.29
C PRO A 86 -18.25 6.80 -3.45
N ILE A 87 -17.58 7.95 -3.34
CA ILE A 87 -17.75 9.10 -4.24
C ILE A 87 -16.67 9.11 -5.34
N LEU A 88 -15.57 8.37 -5.16
CA LEU A 88 -14.39 8.40 -6.03
C LEU A 88 -14.07 6.99 -6.50
N SER A 89 -14.47 6.67 -7.73
CA SER A 89 -14.16 5.39 -8.38
C SER A 89 -12.66 5.16 -8.64
N LYS A 90 -11.79 6.15 -8.36
CA LYS A 90 -10.38 6.18 -8.78
C LYS A 90 -9.35 5.64 -7.79
N GLY A 91 -9.73 5.14 -6.61
CA GLY A 91 -8.78 4.76 -5.55
C GLY A 91 -8.53 3.26 -5.31
N ARG A 92 -8.95 2.36 -6.22
CA ARG A 92 -8.81 0.92 -5.94
C ARG A 92 -7.37 0.51 -6.18
N THR A 93 -6.67 0.18 -5.11
CA THR A 93 -5.35 -0.46 -5.20
C THR A 93 -5.45 -1.93 -4.88
N TYR A 94 -4.69 -2.71 -5.63
CA TYR A 94 -4.60 -4.15 -5.50
C TYR A 94 -3.12 -4.52 -5.36
N GLY A 95 -2.76 -5.11 -4.24
CA GLY A 95 -1.52 -5.80 -4.03
C GLY A 95 -1.61 -7.27 -4.44
N SER A 96 -0.44 -7.88 -4.64
CA SER A 96 -0.30 -9.28 -4.97
C SER A 96 0.47 -10.00 -3.88
N LEU A 97 0.00 -11.17 -3.47
CA LEU A 97 0.75 -12.09 -2.61
C LEU A 97 1.27 -13.25 -3.45
N SER A 98 2.56 -13.50 -3.33
CA SER A 98 3.26 -14.59 -4.02
C SER A 98 4.02 -15.43 -3.02
N ILE A 99 3.97 -16.74 -3.20
CA ILE A 99 4.81 -17.70 -2.48
C ILE A 99 5.71 -18.29 -3.54
N GLN A 100 7.01 -18.06 -3.39
CA GLN A 100 8.00 -18.50 -4.37
C GLN A 100 8.94 -19.49 -3.67
N GLU A 101 9.05 -20.68 -4.25
CA GLU A 101 10.00 -21.69 -3.83
C GLU A 101 11.36 -21.41 -4.51
N ASN A 102 12.46 -21.67 -3.80
CA ASN A 102 13.83 -21.54 -4.32
C ASN A 102 14.20 -20.15 -4.88
N GLU A 103 13.77 -19.06 -4.24
CA GLU A 103 14.18 -17.71 -4.63
C GLU A 103 15.51 -17.26 -4.02
N CYS A 104 15.92 -17.87 -2.91
CA CYS A 104 17.19 -17.58 -2.26
C CYS A 104 17.94 -18.88 -1.97
N SER A 105 19.26 -18.83 -2.09
CA SER A 105 20.17 -19.95 -1.81
C SER A 105 21.13 -19.53 -0.70
N ILE A 106 21.12 -20.24 0.41
CA ILE A 106 22.11 -20.08 1.48
C ILE A 106 23.22 -21.09 1.22
N THR A 107 24.39 -20.59 0.82
CA THR A 107 25.59 -21.42 0.63
C THR A 107 26.49 -21.30 1.85
N ILE A 108 26.81 -22.42 2.48
CA ILE A 108 27.78 -22.54 3.57
C ILE A 108 29.00 -23.26 3.02
N GLU A 109 30.15 -22.60 3.02
CA GLU A 109 31.40 -23.17 2.48
C GLU A 109 32.45 -23.34 3.58
N ASN A 110 33.19 -24.43 3.48
CA ASN A 110 34.45 -24.68 4.18
C ASN A 110 35.56 -24.90 3.13
N GLU A 111 36.82 -25.03 3.53
CA GLU A 111 37.96 -25.22 2.62
C GLU A 111 37.84 -26.46 1.71
N THR A 112 36.99 -27.43 2.07
CA THR A 112 36.84 -28.71 1.35
C THR A 112 35.42 -29.00 0.87
N ASP A 113 34.40 -28.45 1.52
CA ASP A 113 33.00 -28.78 1.27
C ASP A 113 32.15 -27.50 1.10
N SER A 114 31.11 -27.59 0.28
CA SER A 114 30.08 -26.56 0.13
C SER A 114 28.70 -27.19 0.29
N TRP A 115 27.84 -26.52 1.06
CA TRP A 115 26.46 -26.92 1.31
C TRP A 115 25.51 -25.82 0.85
N ASP A 116 24.65 -26.15 -0.11
CA ASP A 116 23.61 -25.26 -0.62
C ASP A 116 22.24 -25.59 -0.02
N PHE A 117 21.57 -24.56 0.48
CA PHE A 117 20.20 -24.63 0.98
C PHE A 117 19.30 -23.68 0.20
N ASP A 118 18.43 -24.24 -0.63
CA ASP A 118 17.39 -23.46 -1.30
C ASP A 118 16.28 -23.11 -0.30
N VAL A 119 15.97 -21.83 -0.20
CA VAL A 119 14.94 -21.26 0.66
C VAL A 119 13.93 -20.49 -0.18
N GLY A 120 12.66 -20.67 0.17
CA GLY A 120 11.56 -19.92 -0.42
C GLY A 120 11.33 -18.59 0.28
N ASN A 121 10.55 -17.72 -0.36
CA ASN A 121 10.05 -16.49 0.24
C ASN A 121 8.53 -16.35 0.08
N ILE A 122 7.95 -15.59 1.01
CA ILE A 122 6.58 -15.09 0.91
C ILE A 122 6.68 -13.60 0.68
N LYS A 123 6.24 -13.14 -0.48
CA LYS A 123 6.35 -11.75 -0.92
C LYS A 123 4.97 -11.16 -1.18
N PHE A 124 4.68 -10.08 -0.47
CA PHE A 124 3.58 -9.16 -0.81
C PHE A 124 4.15 -7.97 -1.57
N SER A 125 3.52 -7.61 -2.68
CA SER A 125 3.84 -6.40 -3.45
C SER A 125 2.65 -5.48 -3.48
N SER A 126 2.88 -4.21 -3.14
CA SER A 126 1.81 -3.19 -3.10
C SER A 126 1.53 -2.58 -4.47
N GLY A 127 0.25 -2.42 -4.79
CA GLY A 127 -0.23 -1.70 -5.97
C GLY A 127 -0.50 -0.22 -5.72
N ASN A 128 0.24 0.39 -4.80
CA ASN A 128 0.03 1.78 -4.36
C ASN A 128 0.28 2.78 -5.49
N SER A 129 -0.59 3.79 -5.59
CA SER A 129 -0.51 4.84 -6.60
C SER A 129 -0.18 6.21 -5.99
N TYR A 130 -0.51 6.42 -4.72
CA TYR A 130 -0.35 7.70 -4.01
C TYR A 130 0.67 7.58 -2.86
N PHE A 131 0.72 6.44 -2.18
CA PHE A 131 1.72 6.10 -1.18
C PHE A 131 2.89 5.32 -1.80
N VAL A 132 3.96 5.16 -1.02
CA VAL A 132 5.17 4.44 -1.44
C VAL A 132 4.83 3.00 -1.84
N ARG A 133 5.28 2.60 -3.04
CA ARG A 133 5.27 1.20 -3.46
C ARG A 133 6.37 0.45 -2.71
N GLN A 134 5.94 -0.42 -1.82
CA GLN A 134 6.80 -1.25 -1.01
C GLN A 134 6.39 -2.72 -1.06
N ASP A 135 7.38 -3.59 -0.89
CA ASP A 135 7.23 -5.03 -0.87
C ASP A 135 7.59 -5.56 0.51
N TYR A 136 6.76 -6.45 1.06
CA TYR A 136 7.03 -7.17 2.30
C TYR A 136 7.48 -8.57 1.97
N ILE A 137 8.70 -8.92 2.36
CA ILE A 137 9.34 -10.19 2.02
C ILE A 137 9.67 -10.91 3.33
N LEU A 138 9.05 -12.07 3.53
CA LEU A 138 9.39 -12.99 4.60
C LEU A 138 10.25 -14.11 4.00
N GLU A 139 11.51 -14.18 4.41
CA GLU A 139 12.49 -15.11 3.87
C GLU A 139 13.44 -15.55 4.98
N SER A 140 13.73 -16.85 5.08
CA SER A 140 14.69 -17.40 6.04
C SER A 140 14.50 -16.89 7.49
N GLY A 141 13.25 -16.73 7.92
CA GLY A 141 12.89 -16.21 9.25
C GLY A 141 13.11 -14.70 9.43
N THR A 142 13.50 -13.97 8.40
CA THR A 142 13.70 -12.52 8.38
C THR A 142 12.52 -11.84 7.68
N LEU A 143 12.08 -10.70 8.20
CA LEU A 143 11.11 -9.84 7.55
C LEU A 143 11.81 -8.61 6.99
N ILE A 144 11.73 -8.43 5.68
CA ILE A 144 12.36 -7.36 4.91
C ILE A 144 11.26 -6.51 4.28
N VAL A 145 11.43 -5.19 4.35
CA VAL A 145 10.63 -4.24 3.57
C VAL A 145 11.51 -3.64 2.49
N SER A 146 11.13 -3.85 1.24
CA SER A 146 11.80 -3.28 0.09
C SER A 146 11.01 -2.09 -0.43
N GLN A 147 11.61 -0.91 -0.42
CA GLN A 147 11.00 0.31 -0.92
C GLN A 147 12.04 1.09 -1.73
N PRO A 148 11.69 1.74 -2.85
CA PRO A 148 12.65 2.60 -3.53
C PRO A 148 13.06 3.77 -2.62
N PRO A 149 14.36 4.07 -2.44
CA PRO A 149 15.53 3.48 -3.10
C PRO A 149 16.19 2.31 -2.33
N ASN A 150 15.82 2.05 -1.08
CA ASN A 150 16.52 1.14 -0.17
C ASN A 150 15.59 0.13 0.51
N SER A 151 16.08 -1.09 0.70
CA SER A 151 15.41 -2.09 1.53
C SER A 151 15.86 -2.02 2.99
N MET A 152 14.98 -2.35 3.91
CA MET A 152 15.23 -2.37 5.35
C MET A 152 14.82 -3.72 5.93
N MET A 153 15.67 -4.26 6.81
CA MET A 153 15.31 -5.40 7.65
C MET A 153 14.48 -4.91 8.84
N ILE A 154 13.25 -5.39 8.98
CA ILE A 154 12.35 -5.03 10.09
C ILE A 154 12.29 -6.14 11.13
N GLY A 155 12.42 -7.40 10.71
CA GLY A 155 12.44 -8.55 11.61
C GLY A 155 13.73 -9.34 11.43
N LYS A 156 14.55 -9.42 12.48
CA LYS A 156 15.76 -10.25 12.48
C LYS A 156 15.43 -11.75 12.37
N PRO A 157 16.32 -12.56 11.79
CA PRO A 157 16.16 -14.00 11.83
C PRO A 157 16.27 -14.52 13.27
N MET A 158 15.51 -15.56 13.58
CA MET A 158 15.64 -16.30 14.82
C MET A 158 16.40 -17.59 14.54
N PHE A 159 17.66 -17.64 14.95
CA PHE A 159 18.46 -18.87 14.95
C PHE A 159 18.52 -19.40 16.38
N LEU A 160 18.12 -20.66 16.57
CA LEU A 160 18.42 -21.39 17.81
C LEU A 160 19.83 -21.96 17.68
N ALA A 161 20.72 -21.54 18.58
CA ALA A 161 22.02 -22.15 18.79
C ALA A 161 21.88 -23.47 19.57
#